data_AF-A0A1Q7W1L1-F1
#
_entry.id   AF-A0A1Q7W1L1-F1
#
_cell.length_a   1.000
_cell.length_b   1.000
_cell.length_c   1.000
_cell.angle_alpha   90.00
_cell.angle_beta   90.00
_cell.angle_gamma   90.00
#
_symmetry.space_group_name_H-M   'P 1'
#
loop_
_entity.id
_entity.type
_entity.pdbx_description
1 polymer ?
#
loop_
_entity_poly.entity_id
_entity_poly.type
_entity_poly.pdbx_seq_one_letter_code
_entity_poly.pdbx_strand_id
1 'polypeptide(L)'
;MDLRFRSPMILLTGFYLETDPNRHDELVECLSRNEANACFDEIHVWIEATVNLPDLLLSHPLLTAPKFHLVAYGQRVTFQDLLTYANRFLTNRRVVIANTDIFFDDSLCLLDGCDLSGKLLCLSRWDVQPDGTTRLFDHSSSQDAWIFQAPIREFTSDFHMGVPGCDNRLALEARKAGLHVSNPARSIRACHLHLSGVRHYNERDRICGPGCSVPAEILDAPPSRNGVDRPSPSKNGRTACSQPIGISAMNEDTVVAVTSLSPALWRVPVQKACIDSWRNAGLRVCSFNHPSEILALNSRYDVDWVPVETTSADVFGNYYIPVKVVADWAEQHDVMVLLINADIEL
;
A
#
# COMPACT_ATOMS: atom_id res chain seq x y z
N MET A 1 -1.28 -30.71 -18.26
CA MET A 1 -1.21 -29.52 -19.13
C MET A 1 0.15 -29.58 -19.81
N ASP A 2 0.21 -29.47 -21.14
CA ASP A 2 1.46 -29.64 -21.88
C ASP A 2 2.30 -28.36 -21.78
N LEU A 3 3.38 -28.39 -20.98
CA LEU A 3 4.25 -27.23 -20.71
C LEU A 3 4.96 -26.68 -21.95
N ARG A 4 4.88 -27.36 -23.10
CA ARG A 4 5.57 -27.00 -24.35
C ARG A 4 5.00 -25.78 -25.09
N PHE A 5 3.84 -25.25 -24.68
CA PHE A 5 3.18 -24.14 -25.37
C PHE A 5 2.96 -22.88 -24.50
N ARG A 6 3.51 -22.83 -23.28
CA ARG A 6 3.40 -21.64 -22.43
C ARG A 6 4.50 -20.64 -22.73
N SER A 7 4.18 -19.34 -22.72
CA SER A 7 5.21 -18.29 -22.75
C SER A 7 6.03 -18.37 -21.46
N PRO A 8 7.37 -18.34 -21.52
CA PRO A 8 8.16 -18.47 -20.31
C PRO A 8 7.90 -17.31 -19.34
N MET A 9 7.87 -17.63 -18.05
CA MET A 9 7.58 -16.71 -16.97
C MET A 9 8.80 -16.51 -16.09
N ILE A 10 9.16 -15.24 -15.90
CA ILE A 10 10.40 -14.81 -15.25
C ILE A 10 10.04 -13.95 -14.03
N LEU A 11 10.59 -14.30 -12.88
CA LEU A 11 10.49 -13.47 -11.67
C LEU A 11 11.66 -12.51 -11.59
N LEU A 12 11.40 -11.22 -11.35
CA LEU A 12 12.39 -10.21 -11.00
C LEU A 12 12.18 -9.79 -9.54
N THR A 13 13.23 -9.84 -8.74
CA THR A 13 13.18 -9.45 -7.33
C THR A 13 14.52 -8.87 -6.88
N GLY A 14 14.48 -7.98 -5.90
CA GLY A 14 15.67 -7.60 -5.14
C GLY A 14 16.04 -8.69 -4.12
N PHE A 15 17.28 -8.64 -3.62
CA PHE A 15 17.75 -9.39 -2.46
C PHE A 15 18.78 -8.55 -1.70
N TYR A 16 18.42 -8.12 -0.48
CA TYR A 16 19.29 -7.39 0.43
C TYR A 16 19.81 -8.33 1.53
N LEU A 17 20.96 -7.99 2.11
CA LEU A 17 21.49 -8.74 3.24
C LEU A 17 20.79 -8.32 4.53
N GLU A 18 19.82 -9.13 4.95
CA GLU A 18 19.15 -8.98 6.23
C GLU A 18 20.05 -9.42 7.38
N THR A 19 20.03 -8.66 8.47
CA THR A 19 20.81 -8.92 9.68
C THR A 19 19.99 -9.60 10.78
N ASP A 20 18.66 -9.42 10.79
CA ASP A 20 17.78 -10.21 11.64
C ASP A 20 17.63 -11.64 11.10
N PRO A 21 17.96 -12.68 11.89
CA PRO A 21 17.97 -14.06 11.40
C PRO A 21 16.57 -14.57 11.02
N ASN A 22 15.51 -14.18 11.74
CA ASN A 22 14.16 -14.64 11.41
C ASN A 22 13.70 -14.02 10.10
N ARG A 23 13.94 -12.72 9.92
CA ARG A 23 13.62 -12.04 8.68
C ARG A 23 14.44 -12.58 7.51
N HIS A 24 15.72 -12.87 7.74
CA HIS A 24 16.58 -13.49 6.76
C HIS A 24 16.02 -14.84 6.29
N ASP A 25 15.65 -15.71 7.22
CA ASP A 25 15.08 -17.03 6.92
C ASP A 25 13.78 -16.92 6.10
N GLU A 26 12.95 -15.91 6.36
CA GLU A 26 11.75 -15.64 5.55
C GLU A 26 12.09 -15.30 4.09
N LEU A 27 13.08 -14.45 3.86
CA LEU A 27 13.50 -14.06 2.51
C LEU A 27 14.07 -15.25 1.73
N VAL A 28 14.90 -16.06 2.40
CA VAL A 28 15.49 -17.27 1.81
C VAL A 28 14.41 -18.31 1.51
N GLU A 29 13.44 -18.50 2.40
CA GLU A 29 12.30 -19.38 2.18
C GLU A 29 11.45 -18.94 0.98
N CYS A 30 11.18 -17.63 0.84
CA CYS A 30 10.46 -17.11 -0.33
C CYS A 30 11.18 -17.40 -1.64
N LEU A 31 12.50 -17.16 -1.69
CA LEU A 31 13.31 -17.51 -2.86
C LEU A 31 13.28 -19.02 -3.12
N SER A 32 13.36 -19.85 -2.08
CA SER A 32 13.35 -21.31 -2.22
C SER A 32 12.02 -21.81 -2.77
N ARG A 33 10.90 -21.28 -2.29
CA ARG A 33 9.56 -21.63 -2.80
C ARG A 33 9.36 -21.20 -4.25
N ASN A 34 9.85 -20.01 -4.61
CA ASN A 34 9.80 -19.54 -5.99
C ASN A 34 10.67 -20.38 -6.92
N GLU A 35 11.85 -20.81 -6.48
CA GLU A 35 12.72 -21.73 -7.23
C GLU A 35 12.01 -23.07 -7.48
N ALA A 36 11.37 -23.62 -6.46
CA ALA A 36 10.61 -24.86 -6.57
C ALA A 36 9.33 -24.73 -7.41
N ASN A 37 8.78 -23.52 -7.56
CA ASN A 37 7.55 -23.30 -8.32
C ASN A 37 7.77 -23.55 -9.82
N ALA A 38 7.02 -24.51 -10.37
CA ALA A 38 7.13 -24.90 -11.79
C ALA A 38 6.61 -23.82 -12.76
N CYS A 39 5.79 -22.88 -12.28
CA CYS A 39 5.31 -21.78 -13.10
C CYS A 39 6.46 -20.81 -13.48
N PHE A 40 7.56 -20.72 -12.71
CA PHE A 40 8.74 -19.94 -13.08
C PHE A 40 9.78 -20.74 -13.84
N ASP A 41 10.23 -20.20 -14.97
CA ASP A 41 11.33 -20.75 -15.77
C ASP A 41 12.68 -20.21 -15.31
N GLU A 42 12.75 -18.91 -14.95
CA GLU A 42 13.95 -18.25 -14.43
C GLU A 42 13.56 -17.24 -13.33
N ILE A 43 14.50 -16.96 -12.43
CA ILE A 43 14.38 -15.97 -11.36
C ILE A 43 15.61 -15.07 -11.41
N HIS A 44 15.42 -13.81 -11.76
CA HIS A 44 16.48 -12.82 -11.86
C HIS A 44 16.51 -12.00 -10.57
N VAL A 45 17.64 -12.08 -9.86
CA VAL A 45 17.78 -11.54 -8.50
C VAL A 45 18.79 -10.40 -8.51
N TRP A 46 18.33 -9.21 -8.16
CA TRP A 46 19.19 -8.04 -7.99
C TRP A 46 19.79 -8.06 -6.60
N ILE A 47 21.10 -8.20 -6.52
CA ILE A 47 21.82 -8.17 -5.25
C ILE A 47 21.96 -6.70 -4.82
N GLU A 48 21.18 -6.31 -3.81
CA GLU A 48 21.07 -4.94 -3.29
C GLU A 48 22.16 -4.61 -2.26
N ALA A 49 23.30 -5.29 -2.34
CA ALA A 49 24.43 -5.10 -1.45
C ALA A 49 25.74 -5.14 -2.24
N THR A 50 26.69 -4.29 -1.85
CA THR A 50 28.04 -4.32 -2.41
C THR A 50 28.81 -5.48 -1.80
N VAL A 51 28.80 -6.63 -2.49
CA VAL A 51 29.37 -7.88 -2.00
C VAL A 51 30.25 -8.57 -3.04
N ASN A 52 31.15 -9.41 -2.57
CA ASN A 52 31.83 -10.38 -3.41
C ASN A 52 30.87 -11.54 -3.73
N LEU A 53 30.62 -11.81 -5.02
CA LEU A 53 29.66 -12.85 -5.44
C LEU A 53 30.03 -14.26 -4.93
N PRO A 54 31.28 -14.74 -5.04
CA PRO A 54 31.69 -16.00 -4.41
C PRO A 54 31.32 -16.12 -2.93
N ASP A 55 31.59 -15.09 -2.11
CA ASP A 55 31.26 -15.09 -0.69
C ASP A 55 29.74 -15.11 -0.44
N LEU A 56 28.99 -14.39 -1.27
CA LEU A 56 27.52 -14.43 -1.25
C LEU A 56 27.00 -15.84 -1.56
N LEU A 57 27.53 -16.50 -2.59
CA LEU A 57 27.10 -17.85 -2.98
C LEU A 57 27.49 -18.92 -1.96
N LEU A 58 28.61 -18.74 -1.26
CA LEU A 58 29.00 -19.61 -0.14
C LEU A 58 28.04 -19.47 1.05
N SER A 59 27.60 -18.25 1.35
CA SER A 59 26.65 -17.98 2.43
C SER A 59 25.20 -18.30 2.05
N HIS A 60 24.87 -18.28 0.76
CA HIS A 60 23.54 -18.54 0.23
C HIS A 60 23.59 -19.58 -0.90
N PRO A 61 23.81 -20.88 -0.59
CA PRO A 61 23.92 -21.92 -1.62
C PRO A 61 22.69 -22.04 -2.52
N LEU A 62 21.50 -21.65 -2.03
CA LEU A 62 20.27 -21.59 -2.82
C LEU A 62 20.45 -20.79 -4.12
N LEU A 63 21.19 -19.66 -4.07
CA LEU A 63 21.40 -18.78 -5.22
C LEU A 63 22.30 -19.39 -6.31
N THR A 64 22.84 -20.60 -6.07
CA THR A 64 23.57 -21.37 -7.10
C THR A 64 22.65 -22.24 -7.95
N ALA A 65 21.36 -22.34 -7.62
CA ALA A 65 20.42 -23.15 -8.38
C ALA A 65 20.29 -22.64 -9.83
N PRO A 66 20.13 -23.52 -10.84
CA PRO A 66 20.15 -23.12 -12.25
C PRO A 66 19.08 -22.11 -12.67
N LYS A 67 17.97 -22.01 -11.93
CA LYS A 67 16.92 -21.02 -12.19
C LYS A 67 17.34 -19.59 -11.82
N PHE A 68 18.36 -19.40 -10.98
CA PHE A 68 18.74 -18.07 -10.53
C PHE A 68 19.73 -17.38 -11.47
N HIS A 69 19.41 -16.15 -11.84
CA HIS A 69 20.25 -15.25 -12.61
C HIS A 69 20.57 -14.01 -11.75
N LEU A 70 21.80 -13.91 -11.26
CA LEU A 70 22.17 -12.86 -10.32
C LEU A 70 22.63 -11.60 -11.06
N VAL A 71 22.11 -10.44 -10.64
CA VAL A 71 22.50 -9.12 -11.11
C VAL A 71 23.15 -8.37 -9.96
N ALA A 72 24.47 -8.16 -10.03
CA ALA A 72 25.17 -7.32 -9.06
C ALA A 72 24.73 -5.87 -9.25
N TYR A 73 24.09 -5.28 -8.23
CA TYR A 73 23.49 -3.94 -8.34
C TYR A 73 23.95 -2.99 -7.22
N GLY A 74 24.04 -3.48 -5.98
CA GLY A 74 24.69 -2.78 -4.86
C GLY A 74 23.83 -1.74 -4.13
N GLN A 75 22.59 -1.56 -4.54
CA GLN A 75 21.62 -0.65 -3.90
C GLN A 75 20.20 -1.19 -4.06
N ARG A 76 19.21 -0.53 -3.44
CA ARG A 76 17.80 -0.92 -3.62
C ARG A 76 17.34 -0.66 -5.05
N VAL A 77 16.67 -1.62 -5.67
CA VAL A 77 16.17 -1.46 -7.05
C VAL A 77 15.02 -0.47 -7.15
N THR A 78 14.94 0.22 -8.29
CA THR A 78 13.75 0.98 -8.68
C THR A 78 12.87 0.17 -9.63
N PHE A 79 11.59 0.54 -9.74
CA PHE A 79 10.74 -0.02 -10.79
C PHE A 79 11.30 0.30 -12.18
N GLN A 80 11.88 1.48 -12.38
CA GLN A 80 12.52 1.86 -13.65
C GLN A 80 13.62 0.88 -14.05
N ASP A 81 14.49 0.47 -13.11
CA ASP A 81 15.55 -0.52 -13.39
C ASP A 81 14.96 -1.84 -13.90
N LEU A 82 13.97 -2.36 -13.17
CA LEU A 82 13.36 -3.66 -13.45
C LEU A 82 12.55 -3.64 -14.76
N LEU A 83 11.76 -2.59 -15.00
CA LEU A 83 10.97 -2.43 -16.21
C LEU A 83 11.87 -2.21 -17.44
N THR A 84 12.93 -1.41 -17.30
CA THR A 84 13.92 -1.18 -18.38
C THR A 84 14.65 -2.48 -18.72
N TYR A 85 15.07 -3.23 -17.70
CA TYR A 85 15.68 -4.54 -17.87
C TYR A 85 14.74 -5.50 -18.60
N ALA A 86 13.49 -5.61 -18.15
CA ALA A 86 12.48 -6.48 -18.75
C ALA A 86 12.24 -6.15 -20.23
N ASN A 87 12.06 -4.87 -20.56
CA ASN A 87 11.85 -4.41 -21.93
C ASN A 87 13.06 -4.70 -22.85
N ARG A 88 14.27 -4.64 -22.29
CA ARG A 88 15.50 -4.83 -23.06
C ARG A 88 15.86 -6.31 -23.27
N PHE A 89 15.64 -7.16 -22.27
CA PHE A 89 16.19 -8.52 -22.25
C PHE A 89 15.13 -9.62 -22.23
N LEU A 90 13.87 -9.30 -21.89
CA LEU A 90 12.80 -10.29 -21.67
C LEU A 90 11.66 -10.17 -22.69
N THR A 91 11.94 -9.69 -23.90
CA THR A 91 10.96 -9.59 -24.99
C THR A 91 10.23 -10.92 -25.21
N ASN A 92 8.90 -10.85 -25.35
CA ASN A 92 8.00 -12.01 -25.46
C ASN A 92 8.02 -12.95 -24.24
N ARG A 93 8.41 -12.46 -23.07
CA ARG A 93 8.30 -13.16 -21.78
C ARG A 93 7.24 -12.54 -20.89
N ARG A 94 6.65 -13.38 -20.05
CA ARG A 94 5.80 -12.91 -18.95
C ARG A 94 6.70 -12.60 -17.78
N VAL A 95 6.57 -11.40 -17.26
CA VAL A 95 7.45 -10.89 -16.21
C VAL A 95 6.61 -10.66 -14.96
N VAL A 96 7.10 -11.19 -13.85
CA VAL A 96 6.60 -10.92 -12.51
C VAL A 96 7.66 -10.09 -11.81
N ILE A 97 7.31 -8.91 -11.31
CA ILE A 97 8.12 -8.17 -10.34
C ILE A 97 7.48 -8.40 -8.97
N ALA A 98 8.27 -8.69 -7.94
CA ALA A 98 7.72 -8.83 -6.58
C ALA A 98 8.73 -8.38 -5.52
N ASN A 99 8.20 -7.99 -4.35
CA ASN A 99 9.01 -7.84 -3.15
C ASN A 99 9.66 -9.19 -2.76
N THR A 100 10.85 -9.16 -2.15
CA THR A 100 11.65 -10.36 -1.82
C THR A 100 10.96 -11.33 -0.87
N ASP A 101 10.03 -10.83 -0.06
CA ASP A 101 9.21 -11.58 0.89
C ASP A 101 7.91 -12.15 0.27
N ILE A 102 7.80 -12.13 -1.05
CA ILE A 102 6.69 -12.72 -1.79
C ILE A 102 7.11 -14.04 -2.44
N PHE A 103 6.32 -15.08 -2.22
CA PHE A 103 6.36 -16.31 -3.01
C PHE A 103 5.02 -16.60 -3.68
N PHE A 104 5.04 -17.42 -4.72
CA PHE A 104 3.85 -17.77 -5.49
C PHE A 104 3.53 -19.26 -5.38
N ASP A 105 2.25 -19.61 -5.51
CA ASP A 105 1.79 -20.99 -5.67
C ASP A 105 1.38 -21.28 -7.13
N ASP A 106 0.84 -22.47 -7.39
CA ASP A 106 0.45 -22.91 -8.73
C ASP A 106 -0.71 -22.09 -9.33
N SER A 107 -1.38 -21.21 -8.56
CA SER A 107 -2.39 -20.29 -9.10
C SER A 107 -1.81 -19.35 -10.15
N LEU A 108 -0.50 -19.12 -10.15
CA LEU A 108 0.19 -18.32 -11.16
C LEU A 108 0.03 -18.91 -12.57
N CYS A 109 -0.08 -20.23 -12.68
CA CYS A 109 -0.31 -20.93 -13.94
C CYS A 109 -1.72 -20.68 -14.51
N LEU A 110 -2.66 -20.06 -13.77
CA LEU A 110 -3.93 -19.57 -14.34
C LEU A 110 -3.72 -18.52 -15.43
N LEU A 111 -2.55 -17.88 -15.46
CA LEU A 111 -2.21 -16.95 -16.53
C LEU A 111 -1.91 -17.67 -17.85
N ASP A 112 -1.67 -18.98 -17.88
CA ASP A 112 -1.39 -19.72 -19.12
C ASP A 112 -2.50 -19.51 -20.16
N GLY A 113 -2.12 -18.98 -21.33
CA GLY A 113 -3.06 -18.62 -22.39
C GLY A 113 -3.72 -17.24 -22.25
N CYS A 114 -3.60 -16.54 -21.11
CA CYS A 114 -4.06 -15.15 -20.98
C CYS A 114 -3.23 -14.18 -21.83
N ASP A 115 -3.90 -13.29 -22.55
CA ASP A 115 -3.24 -12.15 -23.18
C ASP A 115 -2.95 -11.06 -22.14
N LEU A 116 -1.67 -10.77 -21.93
CA LEU A 116 -1.16 -9.74 -21.03
C LEU A 116 -0.68 -8.49 -21.79
N SER A 117 -0.90 -8.42 -23.10
CA SER A 117 -0.51 -7.28 -23.93
C SER A 117 -1.20 -6.01 -23.47
N GLY A 118 -0.41 -4.97 -23.17
CA GLY A 118 -0.94 -3.69 -22.68
C GLY A 118 -1.60 -3.76 -21.30
N LYS A 119 -1.38 -4.83 -20.53
CA LYS A 119 -1.89 -5.00 -19.17
C LYS A 119 -0.76 -4.91 -18.14
N LEU A 120 -1.11 -4.41 -16.95
CA LEU A 120 -0.29 -4.50 -15.74
C LEU A 120 -1.19 -5.02 -14.62
N LEU A 121 -0.96 -6.27 -14.19
CA LEU A 121 -1.67 -6.85 -13.06
C LEU A 121 -0.94 -6.41 -11.79
N CYS A 122 -1.60 -5.74 -10.86
CA CYS A 122 -1.03 -5.29 -9.58
C CYS A 122 -1.64 -6.12 -8.45
N LEU A 123 -0.98 -7.19 -8.03
CA LEU A 123 -1.53 -8.16 -7.08
C LEU A 123 -1.41 -7.68 -5.63
N SER A 124 -2.54 -7.68 -4.93
CA SER A 124 -2.55 -7.65 -3.46
C SER A 124 -2.03 -8.97 -2.88
N ARG A 125 -1.35 -8.87 -1.74
CA ARG A 125 -0.75 -10.00 -1.06
C ARG A 125 -1.73 -10.88 -0.31
N TRP A 126 -1.33 -12.13 -0.11
CA TRP A 126 -1.92 -13.08 0.81
C TRP A 126 -0.97 -13.28 1.99
N ASP A 127 -1.32 -12.75 3.17
CA ASP A 127 -0.47 -12.85 4.36
C ASP A 127 -0.46 -14.28 4.88
N VAL A 128 0.74 -14.86 4.98
CA VAL A 128 0.96 -16.14 5.63
C VAL A 128 0.74 -15.97 7.13
N GLN A 129 -0.04 -16.87 7.71
CA GLN A 129 -0.37 -16.91 9.13
C GLN A 129 0.59 -17.84 9.87
N PRO A 130 0.73 -17.72 11.21
CA PRO A 130 1.58 -18.61 12.00
C PRO A 130 1.23 -20.11 11.90
N ASP A 131 -0.01 -20.44 11.56
CA ASP A 131 -0.48 -21.81 11.35
C ASP A 131 -0.21 -22.35 9.92
N GLY A 132 0.45 -21.55 9.07
CA GLY A 132 0.77 -21.87 7.69
C GLY A 132 -0.35 -21.61 6.69
N THR A 133 -1.54 -21.20 7.15
CA THR A 133 -2.63 -20.76 6.25
C THR A 133 -2.31 -19.40 5.63
N THR A 134 -3.03 -19.01 4.57
CA THR A 134 -2.87 -17.70 3.94
C THR A 134 -4.20 -16.95 3.90
N ARG A 135 -4.14 -15.62 4.07
CA ARG A 135 -5.31 -14.74 4.06
C ARG A 135 -5.08 -13.56 3.12
N LEU A 136 -6.01 -13.33 2.21
CA LEU A 136 -5.97 -12.15 1.34
C LEU A 136 -5.98 -10.87 2.18
N PHE A 137 -4.99 -10.02 1.98
CA PHE A 137 -4.99 -8.65 2.45
C PHE A 137 -5.86 -7.81 1.50
N ASP A 138 -7.19 -7.85 1.73
CA ASP A 138 -8.20 -7.23 0.87
C ASP A 138 -8.25 -5.71 1.07
N HIS A 139 -7.14 -5.06 0.71
CA HIS A 139 -6.94 -3.61 0.78
C HIS A 139 -6.53 -3.08 -0.58
N SER A 140 -7.41 -2.27 -1.20
CA SER A 140 -7.22 -1.80 -2.58
C SER A 140 -5.99 -0.92 -2.77
N SER A 141 -5.37 -0.42 -1.70
CA SER A 141 -4.16 0.41 -1.76
C SER A 141 -2.89 -0.33 -1.33
N SER A 142 -2.85 -1.66 -1.44
CA SER A 142 -1.65 -2.46 -1.18
C SER A 142 -1.42 -3.45 -2.32
N GLN A 143 -0.28 -3.36 -2.97
CA GLN A 143 0.19 -4.36 -3.94
C GLN A 143 1.66 -4.68 -3.70
N ASP A 144 2.02 -5.96 -3.85
CA ASP A 144 3.37 -6.45 -3.55
C ASP A 144 3.96 -7.25 -4.73
N ALA A 145 3.18 -7.45 -5.80
CA ALA A 145 3.63 -8.07 -7.03
C ALA A 145 2.96 -7.48 -8.27
N TRP A 146 3.69 -7.44 -9.38
CA TRP A 146 3.26 -6.83 -10.64
C TRP A 146 3.56 -7.75 -11.82
N ILE A 147 2.56 -8.05 -12.65
CA ILE A 147 2.68 -9.02 -13.74
C ILE A 147 2.33 -8.38 -15.09
N PHE A 148 3.16 -8.59 -16.10
CA PHE A 148 2.97 -8.05 -17.44
C PHE A 148 3.65 -8.89 -18.53
N GLN A 149 3.33 -8.59 -19.79
CA GLN A 149 4.05 -9.09 -20.95
C GLN A 149 5.13 -8.09 -21.35
N ALA A 150 6.39 -8.51 -21.39
CA ALA A 150 7.46 -7.66 -21.91
C ALA A 150 7.53 -7.73 -23.45
N PRO A 151 7.80 -6.61 -24.14
CA PRO A 151 7.98 -5.28 -23.56
C PRO A 151 6.64 -4.65 -23.14
N ILE A 152 6.67 -3.92 -22.02
CA ILE A 152 5.58 -3.06 -21.56
C ILE A 152 5.82 -1.63 -22.01
N ARG A 153 4.74 -0.86 -22.24
CA ARG A 153 4.86 0.57 -22.53
C ARG A 153 5.63 1.28 -21.43
N GLU A 154 6.54 2.18 -21.81
CA GLU A 154 7.31 2.98 -20.87
C GLU A 154 6.42 4.02 -20.16
N PHE A 155 6.68 4.23 -18.87
CA PHE A 155 6.04 5.23 -18.03
C PHE A 155 6.96 5.60 -16.86
N THR A 156 6.65 6.71 -16.20
CA THR A 156 7.44 7.19 -15.06
C THR A 156 7.43 6.18 -13.92
N SER A 157 8.59 5.62 -13.60
CA SER A 157 8.75 4.56 -12.60
C SER A 157 10.06 4.66 -11.82
N ASP A 158 10.73 5.81 -11.86
CA ASP A 158 12.01 6.06 -11.18
C ASP A 158 11.82 6.29 -9.68
N PHE A 159 11.51 5.20 -8.98
CA PHE A 159 11.39 5.15 -7.55
C PHE A 159 11.56 3.71 -7.03
N HIS A 160 12.04 3.60 -5.80
CA HIS A 160 12.34 2.31 -5.19
C HIS A 160 11.10 1.42 -5.02
N MET A 161 11.30 0.13 -5.21
CA MET A 161 10.33 -0.91 -4.84
C MET A 161 10.38 -1.14 -3.32
N GLY A 162 9.25 -1.56 -2.72
CA GLY A 162 9.19 -1.93 -1.31
C GLY A 162 9.20 -0.76 -0.31
N VAL A 163 8.90 0.46 -0.77
CA VAL A 163 8.69 1.64 0.10
C VAL A 163 7.22 2.06 0.14
N PRO A 164 6.74 2.72 1.21
CA PRO A 164 5.32 3.07 1.33
C PRO A 164 4.81 3.89 0.14
N GLY A 165 3.66 3.50 -0.43
CA GLY A 165 3.00 4.21 -1.53
C GLY A 165 3.58 3.98 -2.92
N CYS A 166 4.67 3.21 -3.06
CA CYS A 166 5.27 2.94 -4.37
C CYS A 166 4.35 2.15 -5.31
N ASP A 167 3.58 1.24 -4.75
CA ASP A 167 2.60 0.39 -5.41
C ASP A 167 1.47 1.20 -6.09
N ASN A 168 0.83 2.08 -5.32
CA ASN A 168 -0.23 2.94 -5.79
C ASN A 168 0.28 3.98 -6.78
N ARG A 169 1.53 4.45 -6.60
CA ARG A 169 2.15 5.36 -7.56
C ARG A 169 2.39 4.65 -8.89
N LEU A 170 2.93 3.43 -8.87
CA LEU A 170 3.16 2.64 -10.07
C LEU A 170 1.85 2.39 -10.84
N ALA A 171 0.78 2.00 -10.14
CA ALA A 171 -0.53 1.80 -10.73
C ALA A 171 -1.07 3.06 -11.42
N LEU A 172 -0.87 4.23 -10.79
CA LEU A 172 -1.30 5.52 -11.35
C LEU A 172 -0.53 5.85 -12.64
N GLU A 173 0.80 5.75 -12.62
CA GLU A 173 1.63 6.08 -13.78
C GLU A 173 1.38 5.10 -14.94
N ALA A 174 1.17 3.82 -14.65
CA ALA A 174 0.77 2.83 -15.64
C ALA A 174 -0.58 3.17 -16.30
N ARG A 175 -1.61 3.54 -15.51
CA ARG A 175 -2.91 3.97 -16.05
C ARG A 175 -2.78 5.22 -16.93
N LYS A 176 -1.99 6.22 -16.51
CA LYS A 176 -1.74 7.43 -17.31
C LYS A 176 -1.08 7.11 -18.65
N ALA A 177 -0.24 6.09 -18.71
CA ALA A 177 0.36 5.59 -19.94
C ALA A 177 -0.61 4.74 -20.81
N GLY A 178 -1.86 4.55 -20.36
CA GLY A 178 -2.87 3.82 -21.10
C GLY A 178 -2.76 2.30 -20.98
N LEU A 179 -2.07 1.79 -19.95
CA LEU A 179 -2.11 0.37 -19.60
C LEU A 179 -3.42 0.03 -18.91
N HIS A 180 -3.93 -1.17 -19.18
CA HIS A 180 -5.04 -1.72 -18.42
C HIS A 180 -4.53 -2.29 -17.09
N VAL A 181 -4.91 -1.64 -15.99
CA VAL A 181 -4.46 -1.98 -14.64
C VAL A 181 -5.59 -2.68 -13.86
N SER A 182 -5.34 -3.91 -13.46
CA SER A 182 -6.25 -4.77 -12.69
C SER A 182 -5.53 -5.48 -11.54
N ASN A 183 -6.28 -6.07 -10.61
CA ASN A 183 -5.72 -6.78 -9.45
C ASN A 183 -6.44 -8.13 -9.27
N PRO A 184 -6.06 -9.18 -10.03
CA PRO A 184 -6.70 -10.49 -9.94
C PRO A 184 -6.29 -11.30 -8.68
N ALA A 185 -6.01 -10.65 -7.54
CA ALA A 185 -5.53 -11.31 -6.33
C ALA A 185 -6.54 -12.28 -5.68
N ARG A 186 -7.83 -12.27 -6.08
CA ARG A 186 -8.78 -13.30 -5.64
C ARG A 186 -8.59 -14.62 -6.39
N SER A 187 -7.85 -14.62 -7.49
CA SER A 187 -7.53 -15.79 -8.31
C SER A 187 -6.06 -16.18 -8.26
N ILE A 188 -5.16 -15.20 -8.23
CA ILE A 188 -3.71 -15.40 -8.26
C ILE A 188 -3.11 -14.98 -6.92
N ARG A 189 -2.32 -15.86 -6.31
CA ARG A 189 -1.80 -15.67 -4.96
C ARG A 189 -0.33 -15.25 -4.98
N ALA A 190 -0.09 -14.00 -4.57
CA ALA A 190 1.21 -13.50 -4.13
C ALA A 190 1.26 -13.66 -2.60
N CYS A 191 1.89 -14.72 -2.10
CA CYS A 191 1.94 -15.05 -0.68
C CYS A 191 3.08 -14.29 0.02
N HIS A 192 2.75 -13.52 1.04
CA HIS A 192 3.68 -12.70 1.79
C HIS A 192 4.08 -13.39 3.09
N LEU A 193 5.37 -13.72 3.19
CA LEU A 193 5.96 -14.34 4.38
C LEU A 193 6.68 -13.27 5.20
N HIS A 194 6.04 -12.84 6.28
CA HIS A 194 6.55 -11.80 7.17
C HIS A 194 6.03 -11.98 8.60
N LEU A 195 6.29 -13.14 9.18
CA LEU A 195 5.92 -13.49 10.55
C LEU A 195 6.78 -12.77 11.60
N SER A 196 8.02 -12.42 11.25
CA SER A 196 8.98 -11.70 12.09
C SER A 196 8.53 -10.27 12.43
N GLY A 197 7.72 -9.65 11.56
CA GLY A 197 7.30 -8.25 11.68
C GLY A 197 8.41 -7.21 11.49
N VAL A 198 9.65 -7.62 11.21
CA VAL A 198 10.81 -6.72 11.07
C VAL A 198 10.66 -5.86 9.81
N ARG A 199 10.68 -4.53 9.98
CA ARG A 199 10.59 -3.56 8.87
C ARG A 199 11.74 -2.56 8.95
N HIS A 200 12.41 -2.34 7.82
CA HIS A 200 13.53 -1.39 7.68
C HIS A 200 13.17 -0.12 6.90
N TYR A 201 11.88 0.09 6.63
CA TYR A 201 11.39 1.32 6.05
C TYR A 201 10.49 2.04 7.05
N ASN A 202 10.43 3.35 6.92
CA ASN A 202 9.66 4.23 7.78
C ASN A 202 8.73 5.07 6.92
N GLU A 203 7.77 5.73 7.56
CA GLU A 203 6.81 6.55 6.81
C GLU A 203 7.42 7.79 6.15
N ARG A 204 8.65 8.15 6.54
CA ARG A 204 9.46 9.17 5.87
C ARG A 204 9.92 8.76 4.48
N ASP A 205 9.97 7.45 4.20
CA ASP A 205 10.37 6.89 2.91
C ASP A 205 9.19 6.83 1.93
N ARG A 206 8.00 7.27 2.34
CA ARG A 206 6.79 7.25 1.52
C ARG A 206 6.98 8.05 0.25
N ILE A 207 6.54 7.48 -0.88
CA ILE A 207 6.40 8.23 -2.11
C ILE A 207 5.25 9.21 -1.98
N CYS A 208 5.58 10.49 -2.03
CA CYS A 208 4.62 11.58 -1.98
C CYS A 208 3.85 11.74 -3.29
N GLY A 209 2.64 12.30 -3.16
CA GLY A 209 1.79 12.66 -4.28
C GLY A 209 0.65 11.65 -4.53
N PRO A 210 -0.06 11.82 -5.65
CA PRO A 210 -1.23 11.01 -5.94
C PRO A 210 -0.84 9.54 -6.19
N GLY A 211 -1.73 8.65 -5.77
CA GLY A 211 -1.66 7.22 -6.06
C GLY A 211 -2.98 6.73 -6.61
N CYS A 212 -2.99 5.47 -7.06
CA CYS A 212 -4.18 4.82 -7.61
C CYS A 212 -4.40 3.48 -6.91
N SER A 213 -5.49 3.37 -6.15
CA SER A 213 -5.91 2.10 -5.60
C SER A 213 -6.46 1.16 -6.69
N VAL A 214 -6.18 -0.13 -6.54
CA VAL A 214 -6.60 -1.19 -7.45
C VAL A 214 -7.26 -2.30 -6.61
N PRO A 215 -8.60 -2.34 -6.53
CA PRO A 215 -9.31 -3.32 -5.69
C PRO A 215 -9.13 -4.75 -6.21
N ALA A 216 -9.05 -5.71 -5.29
CA ALA A 216 -8.87 -7.12 -5.65
C ALA A 216 -10.12 -7.71 -6.31
N GLU A 217 -9.93 -8.34 -7.46
CA GLU A 217 -10.94 -8.97 -8.30
C GLU A 217 -10.55 -10.42 -8.65
N ILE A 218 -11.48 -11.11 -9.32
CA ILE A 218 -11.26 -12.44 -9.90
C ILE A 218 -10.65 -12.23 -11.30
N LEU A 219 -9.72 -13.08 -11.70
CA LEU A 219 -9.12 -13.06 -13.04
C LEU A 219 -10.22 -13.14 -14.12
N ASP A 220 -10.12 -12.27 -15.13
CA ASP A 220 -11.10 -12.13 -16.22
C ASP A 220 -12.55 -11.87 -15.75
N ALA A 221 -12.71 -11.31 -14.53
CA ALA A 221 -14.02 -10.79 -14.13
C ALA A 221 -14.51 -9.78 -15.18
N PRO A 222 -15.78 -9.86 -15.62
CA PRO A 222 -16.33 -8.85 -16.50
C PRO A 222 -16.18 -7.49 -15.83
N PRO A 223 -15.84 -6.42 -16.58
CA PRO A 223 -15.65 -5.10 -16.01
C PRO A 223 -16.89 -4.79 -15.17
N SER A 224 -16.66 -4.53 -13.88
CA SER A 224 -17.76 -4.28 -12.96
C SER A 224 -18.60 -3.16 -13.57
N ARG A 225 -19.92 -3.38 -13.70
CA ARG A 225 -20.87 -2.35 -14.18
C ARG A 225 -20.96 -1.15 -13.21
N ASN A 226 -20.09 -1.08 -12.22
CA ASN A 226 -20.02 -0.06 -11.18
C ASN A 226 -18.81 0.87 -11.36
N GLY A 227 -18.18 0.90 -12.55
CA GLY A 227 -17.20 1.92 -12.94
C GLY A 227 -17.78 3.27 -13.35
N VAL A 228 -19.04 3.55 -12.99
CA VAL A 228 -19.53 4.92 -12.81
C VAL A 228 -19.89 4.99 -11.34
N ASP A 229 -19.23 5.86 -10.59
CA ASP A 229 -19.57 6.18 -9.21
C ASP A 229 -21.08 6.42 -9.12
N ARG A 230 -21.79 5.41 -8.60
CA ARG A 230 -23.17 5.53 -8.18
C ARG A 230 -23.18 5.36 -6.67
N PRO A 231 -23.66 6.35 -5.91
CA PRO A 231 -23.71 6.27 -4.47
C PRO A 231 -24.55 5.08 -4.04
N SER A 232 -24.05 4.35 -3.06
CA SER A 232 -24.72 3.17 -2.50
C SER A 232 -26.07 3.56 -1.89
N PRO A 233 -27.13 2.74 -2.03
CA PRO A 233 -28.46 3.08 -1.55
C PRO A 233 -28.51 3.08 -0.02
N SER A 234 -29.06 4.16 0.54
CA SER A 234 -29.31 4.32 1.97
C SER A 234 -30.25 3.22 2.47
N LYS A 235 -29.76 2.40 3.41
CA LYS A 235 -30.63 1.60 4.25
C LYS A 235 -31.19 2.50 5.36
N ASN A 236 -32.33 3.11 5.07
CA ASN A 236 -33.21 3.68 6.07
C ASN A 236 -33.77 2.56 6.96
N GLY A 237 -33.13 2.34 8.11
CA GLY A 237 -33.69 1.65 9.26
C GLY A 237 -33.71 2.61 10.43
N ARG A 238 -34.84 3.32 10.61
CA ARG A 238 -35.08 4.20 11.75
C ARG A 238 -35.11 3.38 13.04
N THR A 239 -34.29 3.75 14.02
CA THR A 239 -34.67 3.66 15.44
C THR A 239 -34.17 4.91 16.15
N ALA A 240 -35.10 5.57 16.85
CA ALA A 240 -34.97 6.91 17.41
C ALA A 240 -34.49 6.90 18.86
N CYS A 241 -33.67 7.90 19.22
CA CYS A 241 -33.52 8.61 20.51
C CYS A 241 -32.18 9.38 20.41
N SER A 242 -32.01 10.66 20.73
CA SER A 242 -32.77 11.66 21.46
C SER A 242 -32.27 13.06 21.07
N GLN A 243 -33.05 14.09 21.38
CA GLN A 243 -33.01 15.48 20.92
C GLN A 243 -31.72 16.31 21.17
N PRO A 244 -31.58 17.47 20.47
CA PRO A 244 -30.30 18.16 20.25
C PRO A 244 -29.99 19.22 21.31
N ILE A 245 -28.70 19.46 21.53
CA ILE A 245 -28.19 20.68 22.19
C ILE A 245 -27.72 21.62 21.07
N GLY A 246 -28.23 22.85 21.13
CA GLY A 246 -28.28 23.79 20.01
C GLY A 246 -26.93 24.18 19.41
N ILE A 247 -26.90 24.23 18.08
CA ILE A 247 -25.89 24.91 17.29
C ILE A 247 -26.57 26.13 16.68
N SER A 248 -26.01 27.31 16.93
CA SER A 248 -26.45 28.57 16.33
C SER A 248 -26.31 28.52 14.81
N ALA A 249 -27.25 29.17 14.10
CA ALA A 249 -27.27 29.29 12.64
C ALA A 249 -25.88 29.57 12.06
N MET A 250 -25.43 28.72 11.13
CA MET A 250 -24.11 28.81 10.49
C MET A 250 -24.12 29.87 9.39
N ASN A 251 -23.04 30.66 9.31
CA ASN A 251 -22.73 31.48 8.14
C ASN A 251 -22.10 30.59 7.07
N GLU A 252 -22.61 30.62 5.84
CA GLU A 252 -22.22 29.75 4.72
C GLU A 252 -20.74 29.93 4.26
N ASP A 253 -20.04 30.97 4.73
CA ASP A 253 -18.68 31.33 4.28
C ASP A 253 -17.54 30.98 5.25
N THR A 254 -17.81 30.32 6.39
CA THR A 254 -16.75 30.08 7.42
C THR A 254 -15.98 28.79 7.16
N VAL A 255 -14.67 28.89 6.93
CA VAL A 255 -13.76 27.74 6.80
C VAL A 255 -13.51 27.11 8.17
N VAL A 256 -13.59 25.78 8.22
CA VAL A 256 -13.37 25.02 9.46
C VAL A 256 -11.95 24.43 9.47
N ALA A 257 -11.10 24.90 10.38
CA ALA A 257 -9.86 24.23 10.72
C ALA A 257 -10.17 22.89 11.40
N VAL A 258 -9.79 21.79 10.76
CA VAL A 258 -9.95 20.43 11.29
C VAL A 258 -8.60 19.89 11.70
N THR A 259 -8.51 19.38 12.93
CA THR A 259 -7.28 18.80 13.49
C THR A 259 -7.58 17.60 14.39
N SER A 260 -6.53 17.00 14.97
CA SER A 260 -6.61 16.07 16.08
C SER A 260 -5.65 16.51 17.18
N LEU A 261 -6.17 16.80 18.37
CA LEU A 261 -5.39 17.31 19.49
C LEU A 261 -4.72 16.17 20.25
N SER A 262 -3.52 16.43 20.77
CA SER A 262 -2.75 15.41 21.47
C SER A 262 -3.04 15.51 22.98
N PRO A 263 -3.25 14.39 23.69
CA PRO A 263 -3.46 14.42 25.14
C PRO A 263 -2.20 14.75 25.95
N ALA A 264 -1.02 14.78 25.31
CA ALA A 264 0.27 15.01 25.97
C ALA A 264 0.36 16.43 26.57
N LEU A 265 0.55 16.52 27.89
CA LEU A 265 0.54 17.80 28.63
C LEU A 265 1.55 18.83 28.10
N TRP A 266 2.72 18.39 27.67
CA TRP A 266 3.77 19.29 27.17
C TRP A 266 3.43 19.93 25.81
N ARG A 267 2.46 19.38 25.06
CA ARG A 267 1.99 19.96 23.79
C ARG A 267 0.94 21.05 23.97
N VAL A 268 0.30 21.12 25.15
CA VAL A 268 -0.81 22.04 25.42
C VAL A 268 -0.48 23.51 25.10
N PRO A 269 0.67 24.06 25.52
CA PRO A 269 0.98 25.47 25.24
C PRO A 269 1.05 25.77 23.73
N VAL A 270 1.73 24.90 22.97
CA VAL A 270 1.89 25.05 21.51
C VAL A 270 0.55 24.90 20.81
N GLN A 271 -0.22 23.86 21.14
CA GLN A 271 -1.52 23.61 20.50
C GLN A 271 -2.52 24.74 20.77
N LYS A 272 -2.49 25.36 21.97
CA LYS A 272 -3.30 26.55 22.25
C LYS A 272 -2.89 27.75 21.40
N ALA A 273 -1.60 28.03 21.30
CA ALA A 273 -1.11 29.13 20.46
C ALA A 273 -1.51 28.95 18.99
N CYS A 274 -1.39 27.73 18.46
CA CYS A 274 -1.83 27.40 17.10
C CYS A 274 -3.34 27.60 16.94
N ILE A 275 -4.17 27.07 17.85
CA ILE A 275 -5.63 27.26 17.82
C ILE A 275 -6.01 28.75 17.84
N ASP A 276 -5.34 29.55 18.67
CA ASP A 276 -5.57 30.99 18.75
C ASP A 276 -5.21 31.68 17.42
N SER A 277 -4.11 31.28 16.77
CA SER A 277 -3.75 31.80 15.44
C SER A 277 -4.82 31.49 14.38
N TRP A 278 -5.41 30.28 14.42
CA TRP A 278 -6.45 29.88 13.48
C TRP A 278 -7.74 30.67 13.68
N ARG A 279 -8.11 30.90 14.94
CA ARG A 279 -9.25 31.75 15.30
C ARG A 279 -9.03 33.19 14.86
N ASN A 280 -7.82 33.71 15.03
CA ASN A 280 -7.45 35.05 14.55
C ASN A 280 -7.50 35.16 13.02
N ALA A 281 -7.22 34.07 12.31
CA ALA A 281 -7.38 33.96 10.85
C ALA A 281 -8.85 33.79 10.41
N GLY A 282 -9.81 33.81 11.35
CA GLY A 282 -11.24 33.70 11.06
C GLY A 282 -11.74 32.26 10.90
N LEU A 283 -10.93 31.25 11.27
CA LEU A 283 -11.31 29.85 11.18
C LEU A 283 -12.08 29.40 12.40
N ARG A 284 -13.12 28.59 12.18
CA ARG A 284 -13.76 27.79 13.23
C ARG A 284 -12.92 26.53 13.47
N VAL A 285 -12.78 26.07 14.71
CA VAL A 285 -11.88 24.96 15.04
C VAL A 285 -12.67 23.74 15.48
N CYS A 286 -12.51 22.63 14.75
CA CYS A 286 -13.04 21.31 15.09
C CYS A 286 -11.88 20.34 15.35
N SER A 287 -11.92 19.62 16.47
CA SER A 287 -10.96 18.57 16.79
C SER A 287 -11.61 17.19 16.77
N PHE A 288 -11.01 16.29 15.99
CA PHE A 288 -11.41 14.90 15.87
C PHE A 288 -10.54 14.07 16.80
N ASN A 289 -11.18 13.39 17.74
CA ASN A 289 -10.48 12.60 18.75
C ASN A 289 -11.33 11.40 19.17
N HIS A 290 -10.68 10.38 19.70
CA HIS A 290 -11.40 9.28 20.33
C HIS A 290 -12.16 9.78 21.57
N PRO A 291 -13.39 9.31 21.85
CA PRO A 291 -14.17 9.76 23.00
C PRO A 291 -13.42 9.70 24.34
N SER A 292 -12.57 8.70 24.53
CA SER A 292 -11.74 8.59 25.75
C SER A 292 -10.71 9.71 25.89
N GLU A 293 -10.20 10.26 24.79
CA GLU A 293 -9.27 11.39 24.82
C GLU A 293 -10.01 12.71 25.03
N ILE A 294 -11.19 12.86 24.41
CA ILE A 294 -12.03 14.06 24.54
C ILE A 294 -12.32 14.34 26.02
N LEU A 295 -12.61 13.32 26.82
CA LEU A 295 -12.84 13.47 28.27
C LEU A 295 -11.66 14.16 28.98
N ALA A 296 -10.42 13.81 28.62
CA ALA A 296 -9.23 14.43 29.22
C ALA A 296 -8.93 15.82 28.65
N LEU A 297 -9.21 16.01 27.36
CA LEU A 297 -8.91 17.23 26.61
C LEU A 297 -9.92 18.36 26.86
N ASN A 298 -11.17 18.04 27.17
CA ASN A 298 -12.26 19.02 27.34
C ASN A 298 -12.01 20.01 28.49
N SER A 299 -11.18 19.63 29.48
CA SER A 299 -10.75 20.54 30.56
C SER A 299 -9.67 21.54 30.13
N ARG A 300 -9.06 21.35 28.96
CA ARG A 300 -7.85 22.06 28.51
C ARG A 300 -8.10 22.92 27.27
N TYR A 301 -8.95 22.45 26.36
CA TYR A 301 -9.21 23.10 25.09
C TYR A 301 -10.68 23.48 24.97
N ASP A 302 -10.91 24.62 24.34
CA ASP A 302 -12.22 25.10 23.94
C ASP A 302 -12.28 25.01 22.42
N VAL A 303 -12.80 23.91 21.89
CA VAL A 303 -12.95 23.62 20.45
C VAL A 303 -14.19 22.77 20.25
N ASP A 304 -14.71 22.71 19.01
CA ASP A 304 -15.80 21.80 18.69
C ASP A 304 -15.26 20.37 18.58
N TRP A 305 -15.79 19.45 19.38
CA TRP A 305 -15.35 18.06 19.38
C TRP A 305 -16.14 17.21 18.39
N VAL A 306 -15.42 16.44 17.56
CA VAL A 306 -16.01 15.40 16.70
C VAL A 306 -15.51 14.03 17.19
N PRO A 307 -16.36 13.24 17.86
CA PRO A 307 -15.96 11.93 18.38
C PRO A 307 -15.74 10.93 17.23
N VAL A 308 -14.63 10.20 17.27
CA VAL A 308 -14.28 9.18 16.27
C VAL A 308 -13.94 7.86 16.98
N GLU A 309 -14.83 6.88 16.86
CA GLU A 309 -14.66 5.54 17.47
C GLU A 309 -13.69 4.66 16.66
N THR A 310 -13.76 4.73 15.32
CA THR A 310 -12.83 4.02 14.42
C THR A 310 -11.50 4.74 14.38
N THR A 311 -10.55 4.24 15.16
CA THR A 311 -9.18 4.75 15.21
C THR A 311 -8.20 3.67 14.81
N SER A 312 -6.99 4.08 14.44
CA SER A 312 -5.90 3.16 14.14
C SER A 312 -5.17 2.66 15.41
N ALA A 313 -5.81 2.72 16.58
CA ALA A 313 -5.19 2.39 17.86
C ALA A 313 -4.67 0.95 17.93
N ASP A 314 -5.41 0.01 17.34
CA ASP A 314 -5.01 -1.40 17.24
C ASP A 314 -3.77 -1.63 16.36
N VAL A 315 -3.41 -0.64 15.54
CA VAL A 315 -2.30 -0.71 14.57
C VAL A 315 -1.07 0.08 15.03
N PHE A 316 -1.25 1.22 15.70
CA PHE A 316 -0.16 2.15 16.04
C PHE A 316 -0.04 2.51 17.53
N GLY A 317 -0.85 1.90 18.40
CA GLY A 317 -0.85 2.15 19.85
C GLY A 317 -1.32 3.55 20.26
N ASN A 318 -1.79 4.38 19.32
CA ASN A 318 -2.34 5.72 19.55
C ASN A 318 -3.56 5.96 18.65
N TYR A 319 -4.46 6.85 19.08
CA TYR A 319 -5.69 7.19 18.38
C TYR A 319 -5.42 8.12 17.18
N TYR A 320 -4.88 7.58 16.09
CA TYR A 320 -4.78 8.33 14.83
C TYR A 320 -6.15 8.36 14.13
N ILE A 321 -6.56 9.56 13.71
CA ILE A 321 -7.81 9.78 12.98
C ILE A 321 -7.56 9.58 11.48
N PRO A 322 -8.26 8.63 10.82
CA PRO A 322 -8.15 8.48 9.37
C PRO A 322 -8.66 9.74 8.65
N VAL A 323 -7.91 10.24 7.68
CA VAL A 323 -8.29 11.44 6.89
C VAL A 323 -9.66 11.26 6.21
N LYS A 324 -10.02 10.01 5.85
CA LYS A 324 -11.34 9.70 5.30
C LYS A 324 -12.50 10.10 6.23
N VAL A 325 -12.33 9.95 7.55
CA VAL A 325 -13.37 10.34 8.53
C VAL A 325 -13.61 11.85 8.48
N VAL A 326 -12.54 12.63 8.33
CA VAL A 326 -12.64 14.09 8.18
C VAL A 326 -13.34 14.48 6.87
N ALA A 327 -12.98 13.81 5.76
CA ALA A 327 -13.61 14.06 4.45
C ALA A 327 -15.11 13.73 4.47
N ASP A 328 -15.48 12.57 5.01
CA ASP A 328 -16.88 12.13 5.10
C ASP A 328 -17.69 13.07 6.02
N TRP A 329 -17.09 13.58 7.11
CA TRP A 329 -17.73 14.56 7.98
C TRP A 329 -17.95 15.91 7.28
N ALA A 330 -16.96 16.40 6.54
CA ALA A 330 -17.05 17.66 5.79
C ALA A 330 -18.17 17.60 4.74
N GLU A 331 -18.28 16.48 4.00
CA GLU A 331 -19.35 16.25 3.03
C GLU A 331 -20.73 16.20 3.69
N GLN A 332 -20.86 15.53 4.84
CA GLN A 332 -22.14 15.44 5.57
C GLN A 332 -22.64 16.78 6.11
N HIS A 333 -21.72 17.71 6.42
CA HIS A 333 -22.05 19.00 7.00
C HIS A 333 -22.03 20.15 5.98
N ASP A 334 -21.67 19.86 4.72
CA ASP A 334 -21.53 20.84 3.63
C ASP A 334 -20.63 22.02 4.01
N VAL A 335 -19.46 21.73 4.59
CA VAL A 335 -18.50 22.73 5.09
C VAL A 335 -17.16 22.66 4.37
N MET A 336 -16.57 23.82 4.10
CA MET A 336 -15.18 23.90 3.63
C MET A 336 -14.23 23.69 4.79
N VAL A 337 -13.33 22.71 4.67
CA VAL A 337 -12.37 22.35 5.73
C VAL A 337 -10.92 22.66 5.34
N LEU A 338 -10.15 23.16 6.30
CA LEU A 338 -8.70 23.19 6.28
C LEU A 338 -8.18 22.10 7.22
N LEU A 339 -7.66 20.99 6.67
CA LEU A 339 -6.98 19.98 7.48
C LEU A 339 -5.60 20.50 7.87
N ILE A 340 -5.37 20.70 9.17
CA ILE A 340 -4.15 21.32 9.69
C ILE A 340 -3.65 20.58 10.94
N ASN A 341 -2.34 20.36 11.03
CA ASN A 341 -1.74 19.74 12.21
C ASN A 341 -1.78 20.71 13.39
N ALA A 342 -2.00 20.19 14.59
CA ALA A 342 -2.18 20.97 15.81
C ALA A 342 -0.94 21.75 16.28
N ASP A 343 0.20 21.63 15.61
CA ASP A 343 1.45 22.33 15.86
C ASP A 343 1.84 23.31 14.73
N ILE A 344 0.89 23.69 13.87
CA ILE A 344 1.08 24.67 12.79
C ILE A 344 0.33 25.97 13.14
N GLU A 345 1.02 27.10 13.11
CA GLU A 345 0.45 28.45 13.26
C GLU A 345 0.06 29.02 11.87
N LEU A 346 -0.95 29.90 11.81
CA LEU A 346 -1.39 30.59 10.59
C LEU A 346 -1.07 32.09 10.59
#